data_AF-A0A8T6JQ37-F1
#
_entry.id   AF-A0A8T6JQ37-F1
#
_cell.length_a   1.000
_cell.length_b   1.000
_cell.length_c   1.000
_cell.angle_alpha   90.00
_cell.angle_beta   90.00
_cell.angle_gamma   90.00
#
_symmetry.space_group_name_H-M   'P 1'
#
loop_
_entity.id
_entity.type
_entity.pdbx_description
1 polymer ?
#
loop_
_entity_poly.entity_id
_entity_poly.type
_entity_poly.pdbx_seq_one_letter_code
_entity_poly.pdbx_strand_id
1 'polypeptide(L)'
;LAQGGVQSLSRSMFARLAPPGKSTEMFGFYNMFGRFAAILGPILTGYAALVLDSQRLGVLAILVLLIAGFILLTRVREPRAA
;
A
#
# COMPACT_ATOMS: atom_id res chain seq x y z
N LEU A 1 -0.05 -9.79 13.41
CA LEU A 1 0.45 -10.93 12.59
C LEU A 1 0.20 -10.72 11.08
N ALA A 2 -1.01 -10.34 10.65
CA ALA A 2 -1.31 -10.11 9.23
C ALA A 2 -0.48 -9.00 8.54
N GLN A 3 -0.29 -7.84 9.18
CA GLN A 3 0.49 -6.75 8.57
C GLN A 3 1.99 -7.06 8.39
N GLY A 4 2.57 -7.93 9.23
CA GLY A 4 3.96 -8.35 9.08
C GLY A 4 4.16 -9.21 7.84
N GLY A 5 3.25 -10.16 7.61
CA GLY A 5 3.23 -11.00 6.41
C GLY A 5 3.02 -10.19 5.13
N VAL A 6 2.05 -9.25 5.13
CA VAL A 6 1.82 -8.37 3.96
C VAL A 6 3.06 -7.53 3.65
N GLN A 7 3.74 -7.00 4.66
CA GLN A 7 4.95 -6.19 4.45
C GLN A 7 6.13 -7.00 3.92
N SER A 8 6.33 -8.23 4.40
CA SER A 8 7.40 -9.10 3.89
C SER A 8 7.12 -9.60 2.47
N LEU A 9 5.88 -10.00 2.17
CA LEU A 9 5.43 -10.38 0.82
C LEU A 9 5.53 -9.23 -0.18
N SER A 10 5.12 -8.02 0.22
CA SER A 10 5.22 -6.83 -0.64
C SER A 10 6.67 -6.57 -1.06
N ARG A 11 7.61 -6.60 -0.09
CA ARG A 11 9.04 -6.40 -0.38
C ARG A 11 9.63 -7.51 -1.24
N SER A 12 9.29 -8.78 -0.99
CA SER A 12 9.82 -9.90 -1.80
C SER A 12 9.29 -9.87 -3.23
N MET A 13 8.01 -9.54 -3.42
CA MET A 13 7.41 -9.37 -4.75
C MET A 13 8.05 -8.21 -5.50
N PHE A 14 8.26 -7.08 -4.83
CA PHE A 14 8.90 -5.92 -5.45
C PHE A 14 10.37 -6.17 -5.83
N ALA A 15 11.11 -6.91 -4.99
CA ALA A 15 12.48 -7.32 -5.29
C ALA A 15 12.57 -8.18 -6.56
N ARG A 16 11.58 -9.04 -6.82
CA ARG A 16 11.50 -9.88 -8.02
C ARG A 16 11.10 -9.10 -9.27
N LEU A 17 10.42 -7.97 -9.12
CA LEU A 17 9.99 -7.10 -10.23
C LEU A 17 11.09 -6.09 -10.62
N ALA A 18 11.98 -5.74 -9.70
CA ALA A 18 13.03 -4.77 -9.95
C ALA A 18 14.05 -5.29 -10.99
N PRO A 19 14.37 -4.52 -12.04
CA PRO A 19 15.32 -4.93 -13.05
C PRO A 19 16.76 -4.99 -12.49
N PRO A 20 17.59 -5.91 -13.02
CA PRO A 20 18.96 -6.09 -12.56
C PRO A 20 19.76 -4.79 -12.69
N GLY A 21 20.52 -4.45 -11.65
CA GLY A 21 21.34 -3.24 -11.59
C GLY A 21 20.59 -1.94 -11.22
N LYS A 22 19.26 -1.96 -11.10
CA LYS A 22 18.45 -0.79 -10.67
C LYS A 22 17.65 -0.99 -9.39
N SER A 23 17.96 -2.04 -8.63
CA SER A 23 17.24 -2.38 -7.39
C SER A 23 17.21 -1.22 -6.39
N THR A 24 18.34 -0.52 -6.19
CA THR A 24 18.43 0.61 -5.24
C THR A 24 17.47 1.75 -5.60
N GLU A 25 17.37 2.10 -6.88
CA GLU A 25 16.51 3.19 -7.36
C GLU A 25 15.03 2.80 -7.21
N MET A 26 14.67 1.57 -7.59
CA MET A 26 13.32 1.04 -7.42
C MET A 26 12.91 0.94 -5.93
N PHE A 27 13.79 0.48 -5.05
CA PHE A 27 13.52 0.46 -3.61
C PHE A 27 13.43 1.88 -3.03
N GLY A 28 14.15 2.86 -3.60
CA GLY A 28 13.97 4.28 -3.34
C GLY A 28 12.54 4.73 -3.63
N PHE A 29 12.00 4.41 -4.81
CA PHE A 29 10.60 4.67 -5.14
C PHE A 29 9.62 3.95 -4.20
N TYR A 30 9.84 2.66 -3.93
CA TYR A 30 9.00 1.89 -2.98
C TYR A 30 8.90 2.58 -1.61
N ASN A 31 10.03 3.04 -1.07
CA ASN A 31 10.07 3.75 0.20
C ASN A 31 9.38 5.11 0.14
N MET A 32 9.56 5.84 -0.97
CA MET A 32 8.88 7.12 -1.21
C MET A 32 7.35 6.94 -1.20
N PHE A 33 6.82 5.95 -1.91
CA PHE A 33 5.38 5.65 -1.90
C PHE A 33 4.88 5.23 -0.51
N GLY A 34 5.66 4.46 0.24
CA GLY A 34 5.33 4.12 1.63
C GLY A 34 5.21 5.36 2.53
N ARG A 35 6.10 6.34 2.37
CA ARG A 35 6.02 7.62 3.10
C ARG A 35 4.80 8.45 2.69
N PHE A 36 4.48 8.51 1.40
CA PHE A 36 3.26 9.17 0.94
C PHE A 36 2.00 8.52 1.52
N ALA A 37 1.93 7.19 1.52
CA ALA A 37 0.81 6.46 2.11
C ALA A 37 0.64 6.75 3.62
N ALA A 38 1.76 6.88 4.36
CA ALA A 38 1.74 7.20 5.78
C ALA A 38 1.22 8.63 6.08
N ILE A 39 1.33 9.55 5.14
CA ILE A 39 0.80 10.93 5.24
C ILE A 39 -0.64 10.97 4.75
N LEU A 40 -0.93 10.39 3.59
CA LEU A 40 -2.26 10.42 2.97
C LEU A 40 -3.29 9.62 3.76
N GLY A 41 -2.91 8.50 4.38
CA GLY A 41 -3.82 7.68 5.17
C GLY A 41 -4.53 8.49 6.27
N PRO A 42 -3.79 9.10 7.22
CA PRO A 42 -4.37 9.95 8.26
C PRO A 42 -5.18 11.13 7.73
N ILE A 43 -4.70 11.79 6.66
CA ILE A 43 -5.40 12.92 6.05
C ILE A 43 -6.77 12.48 5.51
N LEU A 44 -6.82 11.38 4.76
CA LEU A 44 -8.05 10.85 4.19
C LEU A 44 -9.01 10.38 5.28
N THR A 45 -8.52 9.67 6.30
CA THR A 45 -9.38 9.22 7.41
C THR A 45 -9.88 10.37 8.27
N GLY A 46 -9.04 11.40 8.48
CA GLY A 46 -9.42 12.60 9.24
C GLY A 46 -10.45 13.43 8.48
N TYR A 47 -10.25 13.62 7.18
CA TYR A 47 -11.23 14.29 6.32
C TYR A 47 -12.55 13.52 6.28
N ALA A 48 -12.52 12.19 6.13
CA ALA A 48 -13.71 11.36 6.20
C ALA A 48 -14.42 11.49 7.56
N ALA A 49 -13.68 11.49 8.67
CA ALA A 49 -14.26 11.66 10.00
C ALA A 49 -14.97 13.02 10.15
N LEU A 50 -14.42 14.10 9.59
CA LEU A 50 -15.03 15.43 9.59
C LEU A 50 -16.31 15.48 8.76
N VAL A 51 -16.31 14.89 7.55
CA VAL A 51 -17.47 14.89 6.65
C VAL A 51 -18.61 14.02 7.20
N LEU A 52 -18.28 12.88 7.81
CA LEU A 52 -19.25 11.94 8.36
C LEU A 52 -19.68 12.28 9.80
N ASP A 53 -19.13 13.36 10.39
CA ASP A 53 -19.33 13.77 11.78
C ASP A 53 -19.14 12.63 12.80
N SER A 54 -18.29 11.65 12.46
CA SER A 54 -18.12 10.43 13.24
C SER A 54 -16.76 9.80 13.02
N GLN A 55 -15.95 9.76 14.08
CA GLN A 55 -14.63 9.13 14.09
C GLN A 55 -14.69 7.64 13.72
N ARG A 56 -15.73 6.92 14.20
CA ARG A 56 -15.92 5.49 13.90
C ARG A 56 -16.14 5.26 12.42
N LEU A 57 -16.97 6.08 11.79
CA LEU A 57 -17.24 5.98 10.36
C LEU A 57 -16.05 6.47 9.52
N GLY A 58 -15.31 7.47 10.00
CA GLY A 58 -14.08 7.94 9.36
C GLY A 58 -12.99 6.86 9.25
N VAL A 59 -12.84 6.02 10.27
CA VAL A 59 -11.89 4.88 10.23
C VAL A 59 -12.32 3.81 9.20
N LEU A 60 -13.61 3.66 8.91
CA LEU A 60 -14.08 2.73 7.86
C LEU A 60 -13.58 3.13 6.45
N ALA A 61 -13.15 4.38 6.25
CA ALA A 61 -12.49 4.79 5.00
C ALA A 61 -11.21 3.97 4.71
N ILE A 62 -10.55 3.44 5.74
CA ILE A 62 -9.40 2.53 5.58
C ILE A 62 -9.82 1.23 4.89
N LEU A 63 -11.02 0.69 5.18
CA LEU A 63 -11.52 -0.50 4.52
C LEU A 63 -11.73 -0.26 3.02
N VAL A 64 -12.25 0.91 2.65
CA VAL A 64 -12.39 1.29 1.23
C VAL A 64 -11.03 1.33 0.53
N LEU A 65 -10.02 1.92 1.16
CA LEU A 65 -8.65 1.94 0.64
C LEU A 65 -8.04 0.52 0.53
N LEU A 66 -8.29 -0.35 1.51
CA LEU A 66 -7.84 -1.74 1.49
C LEU A 66 -8.49 -2.54 0.35
N ILE A 67 -9.80 -2.41 0.16
CA ILE A 67 -10.53 -3.08 -0.93
C ILE A 67 -10.04 -2.57 -2.29
N ALA A 68 -9.90 -1.25 -2.45
CA ALA A 68 -9.37 -0.66 -3.67
C ALA A 68 -7.95 -1.16 -3.97
N GLY A 69 -7.07 -1.20 -2.97
CA GLY A 69 -5.72 -1.75 -3.10
C GLY A 69 -5.72 -3.23 -3.45
N PHE A 70 -6.60 -4.03 -2.84
CA PHE A 70 -6.76 -5.44 -3.16
C PHE A 70 -7.19 -5.65 -4.62
N ILE A 71 -8.21 -4.93 -5.09
CA ILE A 71 -8.65 -4.96 -6.49
C ILE A 71 -7.50 -4.57 -7.42
N LEU A 72 -6.73 -3.54 -7.08
CA LEU A 72 -5.59 -3.10 -7.88
C LEU A 72 -4.52 -4.20 -7.99
N LEU A 73 -4.23 -4.90 -6.90
CA LEU A 73 -3.26 -6.00 -6.88
C LEU A 73 -3.68 -7.17 -7.77
N THR A 74 -4.99 -7.43 -7.94
CA THR A 74 -5.46 -8.48 -8.89
C THR A 74 -5.09 -8.21 -10.34
N ARG A 75 -4.79 -6.95 -10.69
CA ARG A 75 -4.35 -6.56 -12.05
C ARG A 75 -2.84 -6.75 -12.25
N VAL A 76 -2.07 -6.91 -11.18
CA VAL A 76 -0.63 -7.09 -11.26
C VAL A 76 -0.35 -8.53 -11.69
N ARG A 77 0.28 -8.67 -12.86
CA ARG A 77 0.78 -9.97 -13.31
C ARG A 77 2.05 -10.30 -12.54
N GLU A 78 2.05 -11.41 -11.85
CA GLU A 78 3.25 -11.89 -11.17
C GLU A 78 4.33 -12.21 -12.20
N PRO A 79 5.56 -11.68 -12.07
CA PRO A 79 6.69 -12.23 -12.82
C PRO A 79 6.84 -13.70 -12.41
N ARG A 80 6.76 -14.62 -13.38
CA ARG A 80 6.90 -16.06 -13.16
C ARG A 80 8.16 -16.30 -12.32
N ALA A 81 8.00 -17.05 -11.23
CA ALA A 81 9.14 -17.61 -10.53
C ALA A 81 9.85 -18.52 -11.54
N ALA A 82 11.07 -18.13 -11.92
CA ALA A 82 12.05 -19.07 -12.44
C ALA A 82 12.51 -19.96 -11.29
#